data_AF-A0AAV3WBC6-F1
#
_entry.id   AF-A0AAV3WBC6-F1
#
_cell.length_a   1.000
_cell.length_b   1.000
_cell.length_c   1.000
_cell.angle_alpha   90.00
_cell.angle_beta   90.00
_cell.angle_gamma   90.00
#
_symmetry.space_group_name_H-M   'P 1'
#
loop_
_entity.id
_entity.type
_entity.pdbx_description
1 polymer ?
#
loop_
_entity_poly.entity_id
_entity_poly.type
_entity_poly.pdbx_seq_one_letter_code
_entity_poly.pdbx_strand_id
1 'polypeptide(L)'
;MKSVQKGFTLIELMIVVAIIGILAAIAIPQYQNYIAKSQVSRAMAELGALKTAYEDCLNNGKSAAGACAMGWTASNILTQTTPGIKADGTNTAALAEDGTIVGTFSGNAAETLKATTAKTVTWTRTAAGAWSCATTAPTKYAPSGCPGV
;
A
#
# COMPACT_ATOMS: atom_id res chain seq x y z
N MET A 1 -53.92 -18.49 -23.39
CA MET A 1 -53.11 -19.56 -22.77
C MET A 1 -52.37 -18.94 -21.59
N LYS A 2 -52.64 -19.36 -20.35
CA LYS A 2 -51.92 -18.87 -19.16
C LYS A 2 -50.54 -19.54 -19.14
N SER A 3 -49.46 -18.77 -19.22
CA SER A 3 -48.13 -19.33 -18.98
C SER A 3 -48.04 -19.72 -17.50
N VAL A 4 -47.71 -20.99 -17.24
CA VAL A 4 -47.40 -21.44 -15.89
C VAL A 4 -46.01 -20.89 -15.57
N GLN A 5 -45.92 -19.97 -14.61
CA GLN A 5 -44.64 -19.50 -14.10
C GLN A 5 -43.91 -20.69 -13.47
N LYS A 6 -42.85 -21.18 -14.12
CA LYS A 6 -41.97 -22.19 -13.55
C LYS A 6 -41.10 -21.51 -12.48
N GLY A 7 -41.40 -21.76 -11.21
CA GLY A 7 -40.54 -21.37 -10.09
C GLY A 7 -39.30 -22.26 -10.00
N PHE A 8 -38.25 -21.76 -9.36
CA PHE A 8 -37.06 -22.53 -9.02
C PHE A 8 -37.39 -23.48 -7.85
N THR A 9 -36.90 -24.72 -7.89
CA THR A 9 -37.08 -25.66 -6.77
C THR A 9 -36.11 -25.36 -5.63
N LEU A 10 -36.50 -25.69 -4.40
CA LEU A 10 -35.62 -25.56 -3.24
C LEU A 10 -34.34 -26.39 -3.40
N ILE A 11 -34.43 -27.56 -4.03
CA ILE A 11 -33.27 -28.42 -4.25
C ILE A 11 -32.29 -27.82 -5.28
N GLU A 12 -32.79 -27.21 -6.36
CA GLU A 12 -31.94 -26.50 -7.32
C GLU A 12 -31.23 -25.32 -6.64
N LEU A 13 -31.94 -24.57 -5.78
CA LEU A 13 -31.34 -23.45 -5.06
C LEU A 13 -30.28 -23.92 -4.05
N MET A 14 -30.51 -25.02 -3.33
CA MET A 14 -29.53 -25.59 -2.40
C MET A 14 -28.25 -26.05 -3.10
N ILE A 15 -28.37 -26.69 -4.27
CA ILE A 15 -27.20 -27.12 -5.07
C ILE A 15 -26.40 -25.91 -5.55
N VAL A 16 -27.08 -24.86 -6.02
CA VAL A 16 -26.42 -23.62 -6.47
C VAL A 16 -25.64 -22.97 -5.32
N VAL A 17 -26.24 -22.87 -4.13
CA VAL A 17 -25.56 -22.31 -2.95
C VAL A 17 -24.36 -23.18 -2.53
N ALA A 18 -24.48 -24.50 -2.60
CA ALA A 18 -23.37 -25.40 -2.30
C ALA A 18 -22.18 -25.20 -3.25
N ILE A 19 -22.43 -25.07 -4.56
CA ILE A 19 -21.38 -24.82 -5.56
C ILE A 19 -20.74 -23.45 -5.33
N ILE A 20 -21.54 -22.40 -5.10
CA ILE A 20 -21.02 -21.05 -4.80
C ILE A 20 -20.16 -21.07 -3.53
N GLY A 21 -20.57 -21.83 -2.50
CA GLY A 21 -19.80 -21.98 -1.26
C GLY A 21 -18.39 -22.54 -1.49
N ILE A 22 -18.27 -23.58 -2.32
CA ILE A 22 -16.98 -24.19 -2.66
C ILE A 22 -16.10 -23.21 -3.45
N LEU A 23 -16.67 -22.53 -4.45
CA LEU A 23 -15.94 -21.56 -5.26
C LEU A 23 -15.47 -20.35 -4.41
N ALA A 24 -16.33 -19.85 -3.51
CA ALA A 24 -16.02 -18.74 -2.64
C ALA A 24 -14.86 -19.05 -1.69
N ALA A 25 -14.79 -20.28 -1.15
CA ALA A 25 -13.70 -20.70 -0.27
C ALA A 25 -12.30 -20.60 -0.93
N ILE A 26 -12.22 -20.77 -2.25
CA ILE A 26 -10.97 -20.67 -3.02
C ILE A 26 -10.77 -19.23 -3.53
N ALA A 27 -11.83 -18.61 -4.04
CA ALA A 27 -11.75 -17.30 -4.69
C ALA A 27 -11.47 -16.15 -3.71
N ILE A 28 -12.07 -16.16 -2.52
CA ILE A 28 -11.90 -15.10 -1.52
C ILE A 28 -10.43 -14.94 -1.09
N PRO A 29 -9.71 -15.99 -0.63
CA PRO A 29 -8.31 -15.82 -0.22
C PRO A 29 -7.40 -15.41 -1.39
N GLN A 30 -7.68 -15.88 -2.61
CA GLN A 30 -6.94 -15.45 -3.80
C GLN A 30 -7.16 -13.97 -4.13
N TYR A 31 -8.41 -13.50 -4.05
CA TYR A 31 -8.73 -12.09 -4.27
C TYR A 31 -8.08 -11.19 -3.19
N GLN A 32 -8.11 -11.62 -1.92
CA GLN A 32 -7.42 -10.89 -0.84
C GLN A 32 -5.91 -10.78 -1.10
N ASN A 33 -5.26 -11.84 -1.58
CA ASN A 33 -3.85 -11.82 -1.97
C ASN A 33 -3.58 -10.84 -3.11
N TYR A 34 -4.47 -10.79 -4.11
CA TYR A 34 -4.37 -9.86 -5.23
C TYR A 34 -4.48 -8.39 -4.76
N ILE A 35 -5.44 -8.09 -3.88
CA ILE A 35 -5.59 -6.76 -3.29
C ILE A 35 -4.34 -6.36 -2.50
N ALA A 36 -3.80 -7.25 -1.67
CA ALA A 36 -2.57 -6.98 -0.93
C ALA A 36 -1.40 -6.66 -1.87
N LYS A 37 -1.18 -7.45 -2.93
CA LYS A 37 -0.14 -7.20 -3.93
C LYS A 37 -0.33 -5.85 -4.65
N SER A 38 -1.55 -5.53 -5.04
CA SER A 38 -1.92 -4.24 -5.65
C SER A 38 -1.59 -3.07 -4.71
N GLN A 39 -1.96 -3.18 -3.44
CA GLN A 39 -1.72 -2.14 -2.46
C GLN A 39 -0.23 -1.93 -2.16
N VAL A 40 0.59 -2.99 -2.15
CA VAL A 40 2.05 -2.84 -2.03
C VAL A 40 2.64 -2.11 -3.24
N SER A 41 2.20 -2.45 -4.46
CA SER A 41 2.63 -1.73 -5.66
C SER A 41 2.20 -0.26 -5.66
N ARG A 42 0.96 0.02 -5.21
CA ARG A 42 0.46 1.39 -5.06
C ARG A 42 1.27 2.17 -4.04
N ALA A 43 1.55 1.57 -2.88
CA ALA A 43 2.36 2.19 -1.82
C ALA A 43 3.78 2.53 -2.30
N MET A 44 4.40 1.62 -3.05
CA MET A 44 5.72 1.89 -3.65
C MET A 44 5.71 3.10 -4.58
N ALA A 45 4.71 3.19 -5.46
CA ALA A 45 4.56 4.30 -6.40
C ALA A 45 4.27 5.62 -5.66
N GLU A 46 3.36 5.59 -4.69
CA GLU A 46 2.96 6.75 -3.90
C GLU A 46 4.14 7.34 -3.11
N LEU A 47 4.88 6.50 -2.38
CA LEU A 47 6.07 6.94 -1.65
C LEU A 47 7.23 7.27 -2.61
N GLY A 48 7.30 6.61 -3.76
CA GLY A 48 8.32 6.83 -4.77
C GLY A 48 8.22 8.22 -5.41
N ALA A 49 7.01 8.78 -5.51
CA ALA A 49 6.79 10.13 -6.02
C ALA A 49 7.44 11.22 -5.12
N LEU A 50 7.64 10.92 -3.84
CA LEU A 50 8.19 11.86 -2.87
C LEU A 50 9.70 12.05 -2.99
N LYS A 51 10.41 11.18 -3.71
CA LYS A 51 11.86 11.28 -3.89
C LYS A 51 12.27 12.57 -4.59
N THR A 52 11.55 12.96 -5.65
CA THR A 52 11.87 14.17 -6.39
C THR A 52 11.77 15.41 -5.50
N ALA A 53 10.74 15.48 -4.65
CA ALA A 53 10.60 16.55 -3.67
C ALA A 53 11.70 16.49 -2.60
N TYR A 54 12.08 15.29 -2.16
CA TYR A 54 13.18 15.08 -1.22
C TYR A 54 14.51 15.62 -1.78
N GLU A 55 14.85 15.27 -3.03
CA GLU A 55 16.05 15.76 -3.73
C GLU A 55 16.02 17.28 -3.92
N ASP A 56 14.89 17.83 -4.37
CA ASP A 56 14.76 19.27 -4.56
C ASP A 56 14.98 20.03 -3.24
N CYS A 57 14.43 19.52 -2.13
CA CYS A 57 14.63 20.13 -0.83
C CYS A 57 16.08 20.07 -0.34
N LEU A 58 16.78 18.95 -0.55
CA LEU A 58 18.20 18.86 -0.21
C LEU A 58 19.04 19.84 -1.05
N ASN A 59 18.82 19.86 -2.36
CA ASN A 59 19.58 20.72 -3.28
C ASN A 59 19.37 22.22 -3.02
N ASN A 60 18.19 22.60 -2.49
CA ASN A 60 17.88 23.98 -2.11
C ASN A 60 18.22 24.31 -0.64
N GLY A 61 18.87 23.41 0.11
CA GLY A 61 19.23 23.62 1.52
C GLY A 61 18.02 23.62 2.48
N LYS A 62 16.86 23.12 2.03
CA LYS A 62 15.60 23.03 2.81
C LYS A 62 15.50 21.69 3.55
N SER A 63 16.56 21.28 4.22
CA SER A 63 16.63 19.99 4.93
C SER A 63 16.07 20.04 6.34
N ALA A 64 15.82 21.22 6.93
CA ALA A 64 15.25 21.33 8.27
C ALA A 64 13.79 20.82 8.34
N ALA A 65 13.35 20.46 9.54
CA ALA A 65 11.94 20.11 9.79
C ALA A 65 11.02 21.28 9.43
N GLY A 66 9.95 21.01 8.69
CA GLY A 66 8.99 22.01 8.20
C GLY A 66 9.48 22.88 7.04
N ALA A 67 10.74 22.74 6.61
CA ALA A 67 11.30 23.56 5.52
C ALA A 67 11.01 23.01 4.13
N CYS A 68 10.76 21.70 4.02
CA CYS A 68 10.53 21.02 2.75
C CYS A 68 9.05 20.77 2.51
N ALA A 69 8.52 21.31 1.41
CA ALA A 69 7.18 21.00 0.92
C ALA A 69 7.23 19.71 0.09
N MET A 70 6.98 18.58 0.75
CA MET A 70 7.03 17.27 0.11
C MET A 70 5.77 16.94 -0.73
N GLY A 71 4.67 17.66 -0.50
CA GLY A 71 3.47 17.59 -1.34
C GLY A 71 2.72 16.26 -1.26
N TRP A 72 2.94 15.46 -0.21
CA TRP A 72 2.19 14.22 -0.01
C TRP A 72 0.75 14.52 0.39
N THR A 73 -0.19 13.95 -0.35
CA THR A 73 -1.60 13.91 0.03
C THR A 73 -1.86 12.67 0.88
N ALA A 74 -2.59 12.83 1.98
CA ALA A 74 -2.88 11.74 2.91
C ALA A 74 -3.42 10.48 2.19
N SER A 75 -2.80 9.33 2.48
CA SER A 75 -3.22 8.04 1.95
C SER A 75 -4.33 7.43 2.81
N ASN A 76 -5.24 6.70 2.18
CA ASN A 76 -6.23 5.89 2.91
C ASN A 76 -5.74 4.49 3.28
N ILE A 77 -4.53 4.10 2.83
CA ILE A 77 -3.93 2.79 3.09
C ILE A 77 -2.55 2.87 3.76
N LEU A 78 -2.00 4.08 3.92
CA LEU A 78 -0.69 4.31 4.50
C LEU A 78 -0.73 5.44 5.53
N THR A 79 0.10 5.29 6.55
CA THR A 79 0.57 6.40 7.38
C THR A 79 2.05 6.57 7.10
N GLN A 80 2.48 7.77 6.67
CA GLN A 80 3.91 8.05 6.50
C GLN A 80 4.54 8.30 7.86
N THR A 81 5.58 7.54 8.18
CA THR A 81 6.30 7.62 9.46
C THR A 81 7.60 8.40 9.35
N THR A 82 8.23 8.43 8.17
CA THR A 82 9.50 9.13 7.95
C THR A 82 9.55 9.71 6.54
N PRO A 83 9.94 10.98 6.36
CA PRO A 83 10.25 11.99 7.39
C PRO A 83 9.03 12.48 8.18
N GLY A 84 7.87 11.84 7.98
CA GLY A 84 6.56 12.30 8.44
C GLY A 84 6.17 13.57 7.68
N ILE A 85 4.90 13.72 7.32
CA ILE A 85 4.41 14.91 6.62
C ILE A 85 3.19 15.44 7.35
N LYS A 86 3.20 16.75 7.60
CA LYS A 86 2.11 17.49 8.23
C LYS A 86 0.95 17.67 7.24
N ALA A 87 -0.20 18.09 7.77
CA ALA A 87 -1.37 18.41 6.95
C ALA A 87 -1.13 19.53 5.92
N ASP A 88 -0.16 20.41 6.17
CA ASP A 88 0.26 21.47 5.23
C ASP A 88 1.20 20.96 4.12
N GLY A 89 1.53 19.66 4.11
CA GLY A 89 2.41 19.04 3.11
C GLY A 89 3.91 19.17 3.42
N THR A 90 4.29 19.74 4.57
CA THR A 90 5.70 19.88 4.98
C THR A 90 6.22 18.69 5.79
N ASN A 91 7.53 18.43 5.71
CA ASN A 91 8.19 17.38 6.48
C ASN A 91 8.13 17.64 8.00
N THR A 92 7.97 16.59 8.81
CA THR A 92 7.96 16.70 10.28
C THR A 92 9.35 16.57 10.90
N ALA A 93 10.26 15.88 10.23
CA ALA A 93 11.64 15.69 10.65
C ALA A 93 12.61 16.21 9.59
N ALA A 94 13.84 16.55 10.01
CA ALA A 94 14.88 16.97 9.09
C ALA A 94 15.18 15.87 8.06
N LEU A 95 15.43 16.29 6.82
CA LEU A 95 15.93 15.46 5.75
C LEU A 95 17.45 15.32 5.90
N ALA A 96 17.98 14.15 5.56
CA ALA A 96 19.39 13.84 5.62
C ALA A 96 19.89 13.41 4.25
N GLU A 97 21.18 13.56 4.00
CA GLU A 97 21.80 13.05 2.77
C GLU A 97 21.65 11.52 2.68
N ASP A 98 21.77 10.83 3.81
CA ASP A 98 21.38 9.43 3.97
C ASP A 98 20.02 9.35 4.70
N GLY A 99 18.97 9.16 3.91
CA GLY A 99 17.59 9.33 4.38
C GLY A 99 16.68 8.15 4.04
N THR A 100 15.50 8.14 4.67
CA THR A 100 14.45 7.19 4.31
C THR A 100 13.10 7.88 4.15
N ILE A 101 12.29 7.32 3.25
CA ILE A 101 10.87 7.61 3.13
C ILE A 101 10.14 6.32 3.46
N VAL A 102 9.40 6.32 4.57
CA VAL A 102 8.76 5.12 5.12
C VAL A 102 7.25 5.35 5.20
N GLY A 103 6.50 4.46 4.57
CA GLY A 103 5.06 4.35 4.74
C GLY A 103 4.68 3.02 5.39
N THR A 104 3.86 3.08 6.43
CA THR A 104 3.34 1.93 7.16
C THR A 104 1.90 1.68 6.74
N PHE A 105 1.56 0.45 6.38
CA PHE A 105 0.19 0.09 6.02
C PHE A 105 -0.77 0.30 7.19
N SER A 106 -1.85 1.02 6.93
CA SER A 106 -2.85 1.40 7.93
C SER A 106 -4.23 1.56 7.27
N GLY A 107 -5.24 1.95 8.04
CA GLY A 107 -6.57 2.28 7.52
C GLY A 107 -7.19 1.16 6.67
N ASN A 108 -7.44 1.44 5.40
CA ASN A 108 -8.10 0.53 4.45
C ASN A 108 -7.14 -0.45 3.76
N ALA A 109 -5.88 -0.54 4.20
CA ALA A 109 -4.98 -1.58 3.71
C ALA A 109 -5.55 -2.98 4.04
N ALA A 110 -5.15 -3.98 3.26
CA ALA A 110 -5.53 -5.37 3.43
C ALA A 110 -5.09 -5.86 4.82
N GLU A 111 -5.91 -6.68 5.46
CA GLU A 111 -5.62 -7.16 6.83
C GLU A 111 -4.28 -7.89 6.92
N THR A 112 -3.87 -8.60 5.86
CA THR A 112 -2.54 -9.25 5.80
C THR A 112 -1.37 -8.27 5.84
N LEU A 113 -1.58 -7.00 5.46
CA LEU A 113 -0.60 -5.92 5.52
C LEU A 113 -0.68 -5.13 6.84
N LYS A 114 -1.82 -5.18 7.53
CA LYS A 114 -2.08 -4.54 8.83
C LYS A 114 -2.11 -5.54 10.00
N ALA A 115 -1.50 -6.71 9.83
CA ALA A 115 -1.43 -7.72 10.88
C ALA A 115 -0.77 -7.15 12.16
N THR A 116 -0.64 -7.96 13.23
CA THR A 116 -0.10 -7.54 14.55
C THR A 116 1.15 -6.65 14.47
N THR A 117 2.00 -6.87 13.46
CA THR A 117 3.00 -5.91 13.01
C THR A 117 2.65 -5.42 11.62
N ALA A 118 2.26 -4.15 11.53
CA ALA A 118 1.96 -3.49 10.27
C ALA A 118 3.19 -3.53 9.34
N LYS A 119 2.95 -3.86 8.07
CA LYS A 119 3.99 -3.92 7.06
C LYS A 119 4.33 -2.51 6.60
N THR A 120 5.52 -2.36 6.03
CA THR A 120 6.08 -1.08 5.61
C THR A 120 6.62 -1.17 4.20
N VAL A 121 6.62 -0.03 3.51
CA VAL A 121 7.38 0.20 2.29
C VAL A 121 8.37 1.32 2.59
N THR A 122 9.65 1.05 2.33
CA THR A 122 10.76 1.93 2.64
C THR A 122 11.53 2.23 1.38
N TRP A 123 11.64 3.50 1.04
CA TRP A 123 12.64 4.00 0.11
C TRP A 123 13.83 4.52 0.90
N THR A 124 15.03 4.02 0.59
CA THR A 124 16.28 4.44 1.21
C THR A 124 17.10 5.22 0.20
N ARG A 125 17.59 6.39 0.60
CA ARG A 125 18.54 7.21 -0.13
C ARG A 125 19.93 7.02 0.45
N THR A 126 20.93 6.82 -0.41
CA THR A 126 22.35 6.90 0.01
C THR A 126 22.84 8.34 -0.07
N ALA A 127 23.92 8.67 0.65
CA ALA A 127 24.55 9.99 0.56
C ALA A 127 25.02 10.37 -0.86
N ALA A 128 25.13 9.39 -1.78
CA ALA A 128 25.43 9.61 -3.18
C ALA A 128 24.17 9.87 -4.05
N GLY A 129 22.98 9.99 -3.45
CA GLY A 129 21.71 10.21 -4.14
C GLY A 129 21.10 8.96 -4.78
N ALA A 130 21.61 7.76 -4.49
CA ALA A 130 21.05 6.52 -5.02
C ALA A 130 19.84 6.08 -4.19
N TRP A 131 18.76 5.66 -4.85
CA TRP A 131 17.53 5.20 -4.20
C TRP A 131 17.31 3.69 -4.36
N SER A 132 16.97 3.02 -3.27
CA SER A 132 16.54 1.63 -3.25
C SER A 132 15.23 1.47 -2.49
N CYS A 133 14.39 0.50 -2.87
CA CYS A 133 13.14 0.18 -2.17
C CYS A 133 13.23 -1.17 -1.49
N ALA A 134 12.60 -1.30 -0.32
CA ALA A 134 12.32 -2.57 0.32
C ALA A 134 10.94 -2.54 0.99
N THR A 135 10.31 -3.70 1.13
CA THR A 135 9.07 -3.85 1.90
C THR A 135 9.19 -4.96 2.92
N THR A 136 8.53 -4.81 4.07
CA THR A 136 8.39 -5.90 5.06
C THR A 136 7.17 -6.79 4.78
N ALA A 137 6.45 -6.54 3.69
CA ALA A 137 5.42 -7.44 3.20
C ALA A 137 6.03 -8.74 2.64
N PRO A 138 5.33 -9.89 2.77
CA PRO A 138 5.76 -11.14 2.17
C PRO A 138 6.13 -11.02 0.69
N THR A 139 7.18 -11.71 0.25
CA THR A 139 7.64 -11.74 -1.16
C THR A 139 6.52 -11.98 -2.19
N LYS A 140 5.50 -12.78 -1.86
CA LYS A 140 4.31 -13.00 -2.74
C LYS A 140 3.51 -11.73 -3.07
N TYR A 141 3.57 -10.71 -2.21
CA TYR A 141 2.92 -9.42 -2.41
C TYR A 141 3.88 -8.34 -2.91
N ALA A 142 5.19 -8.62 -2.84
CA ALA A 142 6.22 -7.66 -3.20
C ALA A 142 6.38 -7.55 -4.74
N PRO A 143 6.40 -6.33 -5.28
CA PRO A 143 6.76 -6.07 -6.68
C PRO A 143 8.28 -6.15 -6.91
N SER A 144 8.70 -6.35 -8.16
CA SER A 144 10.11 -6.52 -8.52
C SER A 144 11.00 -5.33 -8.17
N GLY A 145 10.47 -4.11 -8.23
CA GLY A 145 11.18 -2.87 -7.88
C GLY A 145 11.28 -2.58 -6.38
N CYS A 146 10.65 -3.40 -5.53
CA CYS A 146 10.67 -3.24 -4.08
C CYS A 146 10.59 -4.62 -3.41
N PRO A 147 11.74 -5.33 -3.26
CA PRO A 147 11.77 -6.67 -2.71
C PRO A 147 11.17 -6.76 -1.30
N GLY A 148 10.46 -7.87 -1.06
CA GLY A 148 9.83 -8.20 0.22
C GLY A 148 10.66 -9.15 1.08
N VAL A 149 10.12 -9.48 2.25
CA VAL A 149 10.68 -10.46 3.20
C VAL A 149 9.96 -11.80 3.19
#